data_AF-A0A0B3RRX1-F1
#
_entry.id   AF-A0A0B3RRX1-F1
#
_cell.length_a   1.000
_cell.length_b   1.000
_cell.length_c   1.000
_cell.angle_alpha   90.00
_cell.angle_beta   90.00
_cell.angle_gamma   90.00
#
_symmetry.space_group_name_H-M   'P 1'
#
loop_
_entity.id
_entity.type
_entity.pdbx_description
1 polymer ?
#
loop_
_entity_poly.entity_id
_entity_poly.type
_entity_poly.pdbx_seq_one_letter_code
_entity_poly.pdbx_strand_id
1 'polypeptide(L)'
;MSLFGLSLRSRRTKSAQTAKDRLQILLAHERGRGSGAPDYLPALQRDIVQAVRKYVDIEMDDVDVRMDRSKDVSSLEINVEIPAAKTARLRSKD
;
A
#
# COMPACT_ATOMS: atom_id res chain seq x y z
N MET A 1 17.46 -5.93 31.56
CA MET A 1 18.30 -6.46 30.47
C MET A 1 18.29 -5.44 29.34
N SER A 2 19.48 -5.01 28.92
CA SER A 2 19.68 -3.97 27.90
C SER A 2 19.36 -4.53 26.51
N LEU A 3 18.49 -3.85 25.75
CA LEU A 3 18.13 -4.20 24.37
C LEU A 3 18.17 -2.99 23.42
N PHE A 4 18.98 -1.97 23.70
CA PHE A 4 19.14 -0.82 22.81
C PHE A 4 20.59 -0.67 22.38
N GLY A 5 20.98 -1.51 21.43
CA GLY A 5 22.31 -1.51 20.84
C GLY A 5 22.26 -1.87 19.36
N LEU A 6 21.68 -1.01 18.52
CA LEU A 6 21.93 -1.05 17.08
C LEU A 6 22.68 0.22 16.65
N SER A 7 24.01 0.07 16.57
CA SER A 7 24.92 1.00 15.92
C SER A 7 24.69 0.96 14.40
N LEU A 8 23.99 1.96 13.85
CA LEU A 8 23.72 2.12 12.42
C LEU A 8 24.86 2.82 11.66
N ARG A 9 26.12 2.47 11.93
CA ARG A 9 27.25 2.99 11.16
C ARG A 9 27.66 2.00 10.05
N SER A 10 27.10 2.16 8.85
CA SER A 10 27.89 1.95 7.64
C SER A 10 27.27 2.55 6.38
N ARG A 11 28.09 3.41 5.74
CA ARG A 11 28.19 3.72 4.31
C ARG A 11 26.98 4.36 3.63
N ARG A 12 27.06 5.70 3.52
CA ARG A 12 26.50 6.47 2.39
C ARG A 12 27.04 5.89 1.07
N THR A 13 26.36 4.90 0.52
CA THR A 13 26.36 4.72 -0.93
C THR A 13 25.42 5.79 -1.47
N LYS A 14 25.99 6.83 -2.08
CA LYS A 14 25.25 7.67 -3.03
C LYS A 14 24.98 6.82 -4.28
N SER A 15 24.16 5.77 -4.16
CA SER A 15 23.50 5.20 -5.32
C SER A 15 22.50 6.25 -5.77
N ALA A 16 22.56 6.62 -7.05
CA ALA A 16 21.58 7.51 -7.65
C ALA A 16 20.18 7.01 -7.27
N GLN A 17 19.52 7.75 -6.39
CA GLN A 17 18.32 7.34 -5.70
C GLN A 17 17.14 7.46 -6.65
N THR A 18 17.06 6.55 -7.60
CA THR A 18 15.87 6.28 -8.43
C THR A 18 15.17 5.04 -7.90
N ALA A 19 15.11 4.90 -6.56
CA ALA A 19 14.17 3.97 -5.95
C ALA A 19 12.78 4.56 -6.20
N LYS A 20 11.97 3.88 -7.02
CA LYS A 20 10.54 4.21 -7.13
C LYS A 20 9.92 3.97 -5.75
N ASP A 21 9.13 4.93 -5.28
CA ASP A 21 8.38 4.75 -4.04
C ASP A 21 7.32 3.64 -4.25
N ARG A 22 6.94 2.93 -3.20
CA ARG A 22 5.91 1.88 -3.26
C ARG A 22 4.97 1.98 -2.07
N LEU A 23 3.67 1.83 -2.33
CA LEU A 23 2.63 1.78 -1.30
C LEU A 23 2.04 0.37 -1.27
N GLN A 24 2.05 -0.26 -0.09
CA GLN A 24 1.45 -1.58 0.14
C GLN A 24 0.33 -1.46 1.17
N ILE A 25 -0.83 -2.03 0.87
CA ILE A 25 -2.01 -2.04 1.74
C ILE A 25 -2.46 -3.49 1.90
N LEU A 26 -2.58 -3.95 3.15
CA LEU A 26 -3.05 -5.27 3.52
C LEU A 26 -4.31 -5.14 4.37
N LEU A 27 -5.41 -5.73 3.90
CA LEU A 27 -6.67 -5.83 4.63
C LEU A 27 -6.98 -7.29 4.89
N ALA A 28 -7.39 -7.59 6.11
CA ALA A 28 -7.93 -8.89 6.49
C ALA A 28 -9.28 -8.67 7.18
N HIS A 29 -10.28 -9.44 6.76
CA HIS A 29 -11.63 -9.41 7.29
C HIS A 29 -12.04 -10.80 7.76
N GLU A 30 -12.25 -10.93 9.07
CA GLU A 30 -12.83 -12.14 9.66
C GLU A 30 -14.34 -12.09 9.53
N ARG A 31 -14.94 -13.11 8.90
CA ARG A 31 -16.38 -13.25 8.81
C ARG A 31 -16.88 -13.93 10.07
N GLY A 32 -17.68 -13.21 10.86
CA GLY A 32 -18.35 -13.78 12.03
C GLY A 32 -19.25 -14.95 11.63
N ARG A 33 -19.22 -16.02 12.43
CA ARG A 33 -20.10 -17.19 12.29
C ARG A 33 -21.55 -16.75 12.54
N GLY A 34 -22.26 -16.34 11.50
CA GLY A 34 -23.69 -16.02 11.59
C GLY A 34 -24.20 -14.89 10.71
N SER A 35 -23.35 -14.14 10.02
CA SER A 35 -23.83 -13.08 9.13
C SER A 35 -23.52 -13.39 7.67
N GLY A 36 -24.55 -13.34 6.83
CA GLY A 36 -24.40 -13.09 5.39
C GLY A 36 -23.90 -11.67 5.14
N ALA A 37 -22.81 -11.29 5.83
CA ALA A 37 -22.19 -9.99 5.69
C ALA A 37 -21.80 -9.80 4.22
N PRO A 38 -22.20 -8.67 3.60
CA PRO A 38 -21.79 -8.35 2.25
C PRO A 38 -20.27 -8.40 2.10
N ASP A 39 -19.78 -8.94 0.99
CA ASP A 39 -18.35 -8.88 0.71
C ASP A 39 -17.98 -7.45 0.30
N TYR A 40 -17.43 -6.69 1.25
CA TYR A 40 -17.04 -5.30 1.03
C TYR A 40 -15.65 -5.16 0.40
N LEU A 41 -14.84 -6.23 0.34
CA LEU A 41 -13.47 -6.13 -0.16
C LEU A 41 -13.39 -5.65 -1.62
N PRO A 42 -14.26 -6.10 -2.55
CA PRO A 42 -14.28 -5.55 -3.91
C PRO A 42 -14.64 -4.06 -3.97
N ALA A 43 -15.49 -3.58 -3.06
CA ALA A 43 -15.84 -2.16 -2.97
C ALA A 43 -14.65 -1.35 -2.43
N LEU A 44 -14.05 -1.81 -1.33
CA LEU A 44 -12.87 -1.21 -0.72
C LEU A 44 -11.67 -1.18 -1.68
N GLN A 45 -11.46 -2.22 -2.48
CA GLN A 45 -10.45 -2.23 -3.53
C GLN A 45 -10.61 -1.01 -4.46
N ARG A 46 -11.82 -0.79 -4.97
CA ARG A 46 -12.12 0.31 -5.89
C ARG A 46 -11.90 1.66 -5.21
N ASP A 47 -12.43 1.82 -4.01
CA ASP A 47 -12.35 3.07 -3.26
C ASP A 47 -10.90 3.42 -2.89
N ILE A 48 -10.10 2.44 -2.47
CA ILE A 48 -8.69 2.62 -2.14
C ILE A 48 -7.90 3.00 -3.39
N VAL A 49 -8.05 2.28 -4.51
CA VAL A 49 -7.34 2.61 -5.76
C VAL A 49 -7.72 4.02 -6.24
N GLN A 50 -9.00 4.39 -6.16
CA GLN A 50 -9.44 5.75 -6.47
C GLN A 50 -8.86 6.80 -5.51
N ALA A 51 -8.80 6.50 -4.21
CA ALA A 51 -8.21 7.41 -3.24
C ALA A 51 -6.72 7.63 -3.50
N VAL A 52 -5.96 6.58 -3.80
CA VAL A 52 -4.53 6.70 -4.14
C VAL A 52 -4.34 7.55 -5.40
N ARG A 53 -5.16 7.31 -6.45
CA ARG A 53 -5.14 8.10 -7.70
C ARG A 53 -5.39 9.60 -7.53
N LYS A 54 -6.06 10.01 -6.44
CA LYS A 54 -6.27 11.44 -6.15
C LYS A 54 -4.98 12.16 -5.73
N TYR A 55 -4.03 11.43 -5.16
CA TYR A 55 -2.79 12.00 -4.59
C TYR A 55 -1.54 11.58 -5.35
N VAL A 56 -1.62 10.49 -6.11
CA VAL A 56 -0.50 9.93 -6.86
C VAL A 56 -0.95 9.66 -8.29
N ASP A 57 -0.15 10.11 -9.25
CA ASP A 57 -0.36 9.81 -10.66
C ASP A 57 0.09 8.37 -10.95
N ILE A 58 -0.87 7.45 -10.98
CA ILE A 58 -0.68 6.01 -11.21
C ILE A 58 -1.66 5.50 -12.27
N GLU A 59 -1.17 4.64 -13.15
CA GLU A 59 -1.99 3.96 -14.16
C GLU A 59 -2.53 2.62 -13.62
N MET A 60 -3.24 1.85 -14.45
CA MET A 60 -3.69 0.50 -14.05
C MET A 60 -2.51 -0.47 -13.90
N ASP A 61 -1.49 -0.33 -14.73
CA ASP A 61 -0.32 -1.22 -14.74
C ASP A 61 0.61 -1.01 -13.52
N ASP A 62 0.44 0.11 -12.81
CA ASP A 62 1.17 0.42 -11.58
C ASP A 62 0.54 -0.24 -10.33
N VAL A 63 -0.61 -0.92 -10.48
CA VAL A 63 -1.39 -1.48 -9.37
C VAL A 63 -1.52 -3.00 -9.50
N ASP A 64 -0.94 -3.73 -8.54
CA ASP A 64 -1.16 -5.17 -8.37
C ASP A 64 -2.15 -5.41 -7.21
N VAL A 65 -3.19 -6.19 -7.45
CA VAL A 65 -4.22 -6.51 -6.47
C VAL A 65 -4.34 -8.02 -6.32
N ARG A 66 -4.25 -8.51 -5.09
CA ARG A 66 -4.48 -9.91 -4.75
C ARG A 66 -5.58 -10.01 -3.71
N MET A 67 -6.52 -10.92 -3.95
CA MET A 67 -7.59 -11.20 -3.02
C MET A 67 -7.62 -12.69 -2.74
N ASP A 68 -7.62 -13.05 -1.46
CA ASP A 68 -7.80 -14.42 -1.01
C ASP A 68 -9.08 -14.51 -0.19
N ARG A 69 -9.85 -15.57 -0.41
CA ARG A 69 -11.09 -15.84 0.30
C ARG A 69 -11.03 -17.25 0.87
N SER A 70 -10.75 -17.34 2.16
CA SER A 70 -10.89 -18.57 2.95
C SER A 70 -12.25 -18.62 3.63
N LYS A 71 -12.57 -19.72 4.34
CA LYS A 71 -13.90 -19.95 4.97
C LYS A 71 -14.24 -18.94 6.07
N ASP A 72 -13.27 -18.55 6.86
CA ASP A 72 -13.47 -17.66 8.00
C ASP A 72 -12.82 -16.28 7.80
N VAL A 73 -11.87 -16.16 6.87
CA VAL A 73 -11.08 -14.95 6.64
C VAL A 73 -11.03 -14.63 5.16
N SER A 74 -11.17 -13.35 4.81
CA SER A 74 -10.85 -12.82 3.48
C SER A 74 -9.75 -11.79 3.58
N SER A 75 -8.85 -11.76 2.62
CA SER A 75 -7.77 -10.77 2.57
C SER A 75 -7.74 -10.06 1.22
N LEU A 76 -7.26 -8.82 1.26
CA LEU A 76 -7.03 -7.97 0.10
C LEU A 76 -5.66 -7.31 0.25
N GLU A 77 -4.77 -7.59 -0.68
CA GLU A 77 -3.47 -6.96 -0.82
C GLU A 77 -3.50 -6.04 -2.04
N ILE A 78 -3.09 -4.79 -1.86
CA ILE A 78 -2.94 -3.81 -2.94
C ILE A 78 -1.52 -3.28 -2.90
N ASN A 79 -0.80 -3.46 -3.99
CA ASN A 79 0.56 -2.98 -4.20
C ASN A 79 0.54 -1.92 -5.29
N VAL A 80 1.05 -0.73 -4.99
CA VAL A 80 1.11 0.40 -5.92
C VAL A 80 2.55 0.85 -6.10
N GLU A 81 3.03 0.85 -7.34
CA GLU A 81 4.30 1.50 -7.70
C GLU A 81 4.07 3.00 -7.92
N ILE A 82 4.88 3.83 -7.26
CA ILE A 82 4.77 5.28 -7.33
C ILE A 82 5.95 5.81 -8.16
N PRO A 83 5.69 6.39 -9.35
CA PRO A 83 6.75 6.96 -10.16
C PRO A 83 7.32 8.22 -9.47
N ALA A 84 8.65 8.28 -9.34
CA ALA A 84 9.37 9.38 -8.70
C ALA A 84 9.14 10.76 -9.38
N ALA A 85 8.62 10.79 -10.61
CA ALA A 85 8.57 11.98 -11.45
C ALA A 85 7.42 12.96 -11.15
N LYS A 86 6.43 12.62 -10.30
CA LYS A 86 5.19 13.42 -10.21
C LYS A 86 4.61 13.71 -8.81
N THR A 87 5.32 13.36 -7.74
CA THR A 87 4.94 13.72 -6.35
C THR A 87 5.06 15.22 -6.04
N ALA A 88 5.56 16.05 -6.97
CA ALA A 88 5.89 17.46 -6.74
C ALA A 88 4.68 18.42 -6.62
N ARG A 89 3.44 18.02 -6.97
CA ARG A 89 2.29 18.95 -6.99
C ARG A 89 1.71 19.30 -5.61
N LEU A 90 2.08 18.57 -4.55
CA LEU A 90 1.55 18.80 -3.20
C LEU A 90 2.41 19.72 -2.32
N ARG A 91 3.54 20.25 -2.83
CA ARG A 91 4.49 21.09 -2.06
C ARG A 91 4.52 22.57 -2.45
N SER A 92 3.67 23.06 -3.36
CA SER A 92 3.78 24.43 -3.90
C SER A 92 2.70 25.41 -3.41
N LYS A 93 2.15 25.22 -2.20
CA LYS A 93 1.15 26.16 -1.68
C LYS A 93 1.41 26.48 -0.21
N ASP A 94 2.58 27.04 0.06
CA ASP A 94 2.90 27.87 1.22
C ASP A 94 3.80 29.03 0.76
#